data_AF-A0A3N5VLV6-F1
#
_entry.id   AF-A0A3N5VLV6-F1
#
_cell.length_a   1.000
_cell.length_b   1.000
_cell.length_c   1.000
_cell.angle_alpha   90.00
_cell.angle_beta   90.00
_cell.angle_gamma   90.00
#
_symmetry.space_group_name_H-M   'P 1'
#
loop_
_entity.id
_entity.type
_entity.pdbx_description
1 polymer ?
#
loop_
_entity_poly.entity_id
_entity_poly.type
_entity_poly.pdbx_seq_one_letter_code
_entity_poly.pdbx_strand_id
1 'polypeptide(L)'
;MKNVVISKDAINFLRLQKRLRDPQIVIYRDIRNISYGYGREFTFIQKLKVFDGKKPNKYFMKYDDSCGIPVWIEKGLLSHLENKPILITLKKGLLKGLKLETGYKILATQ
;
A
#
# COMPACT_ATOMS: atom_id res chain seq x y z
N MET A 1 12.19 -12.31 6.69
CA MET A 1 10.94 -11.89 7.37
C MET A 1 10.20 -10.93 6.45
N LYS A 2 8.87 -11.06 6.33
CA LYS A 2 8.07 -10.13 5.51
C LYS A 2 7.97 -8.80 6.25
N ASN A 3 8.53 -7.75 5.66
CA ASN A 3 8.69 -6.42 6.29
C ASN A 3 7.44 -5.54 6.19
N VAL A 4 6.22 -6.11 6.33
CA VAL A 4 4.97 -5.34 6.29
C VAL A 4 4.39 -5.23 7.70
N VAL A 5 4.12 -4.00 8.12
CA VAL A 5 3.38 -3.69 9.35
C VAL A 5 2.13 -2.92 8.97
N ILE A 6 0.97 -3.38 9.46
CA ILE A 6 -0.31 -2.69 9.29
C ILE A 6 -0.75 -2.22 10.67
N SER A 7 -1.03 -0.92 10.83
CA SER A 7 -1.48 -0.41 12.12
C SER A 7 -2.85 -0.97 12.50
N LYS A 8 -3.10 -1.13 13.80
CA LYS A 8 -4.39 -1.60 14.33
C LYS A 8 -5.55 -0.74 13.82
N ASP A 9 -5.37 0.58 13.77
CA ASP A 9 -6.40 1.50 13.26
C ASP A 9 -6.71 1.28 11.78
N ALA A 10 -5.71 0.96 10.95
CA ALA A 10 -5.92 0.65 9.55
C ALA A 10 -6.68 -0.68 9.38
N ILE A 11 -6.33 -1.70 10.18
CA ILE A 11 -7.06 -2.99 10.21
C ILE A 11 -8.51 -2.76 10.62
N ASN A 12 -8.75 -2.04 11.71
CA ASN A 12 -10.08 -1.74 12.21
C ASN A 12 -10.90 -0.94 11.20
N PHE A 13 -10.30 0.07 10.57
CA PHE A 13 -10.94 0.86 9.52
C PHE A 13 -11.41 -0.03 8.37
N LEU A 14 -10.57 -0.96 7.89
CA LEU A 14 -10.92 -1.88 6.82
C LEU A 14 -12.04 -2.85 7.22
N ARG A 15 -11.96 -3.43 8.43
CA ARG A 15 -12.98 -4.36 8.94
C ARG A 15 -14.34 -3.70 9.15
N LEU A 16 -14.37 -2.41 9.51
CA LEU A 16 -15.60 -1.65 9.72
C LEU A 16 -16.26 -1.19 8.42
N GLN A 17 -15.57 -1.26 7.27
CA GLN A 17 -16.18 -0.95 5.99
C GLN A 17 -17.13 -2.07 5.56
N LYS A 18 -18.41 -1.95 5.94
CA LYS A 18 -19.50 -2.89 5.59
C LYS A 18 -19.64 -3.18 4.08
N ARG A 19 -19.08 -2.34 3.22
CA ARG A 19 -19.07 -2.52 1.76
C ARG A 19 -17.97 -3.46 1.26
N LEU A 20 -16.96 -3.76 2.07
CA LEU A 20 -15.86 -4.65 1.71
C LEU A 20 -16.09 -6.02 2.38
N ARG A 21 -16.30 -7.06 1.58
CA ARG A 21 -16.53 -8.43 2.08
C ARG A 21 -15.23 -9.21 2.26
N ASP A 22 -14.29 -9.02 1.35
CA ASP A 22 -12.96 -9.62 1.32
C ASP A 22 -11.94 -8.55 0.92
N PRO A 23 -11.57 -7.64 1.85
CA PRO A 23 -10.67 -6.55 1.57
C PRO A 23 -9.25 -7.06 1.31
N GLN A 24 -8.63 -6.55 0.25
CA GLN A 24 -7.25 -6.86 -0.13
C GLN A 24 -6.50 -5.54 -0.38
N ILE A 25 -5.30 -5.41 0.20
CA ILE A 25 -4.45 -4.25 0.01
C ILE A 25 -3.52 -4.53 -1.18
N VAL A 26 -3.41 -3.59 -2.11
CA VAL A 26 -2.54 -3.69 -3.27
C VAL A 26 -1.59 -2.51 -3.33
N ILE A 27 -0.29 -2.79 -3.39
CA ILE A 27 0.78 -1.82 -3.57
C ILE A 27 1.26 -1.91 -5.02
N TYR A 28 1.26 -0.77 -5.72
CA TYR A 28 1.55 -0.68 -7.15
C TYR A 28 2.31 0.60 -7.49
N ARG A 29 2.98 0.61 -8.66
CA ARG A 29 3.59 1.80 -9.24
C ARG A 29 2.53 2.65 -9.90
N ASP A 30 2.47 3.91 -9.51
CA ASP A 30 1.72 4.93 -10.22
C ASP A 30 2.67 5.98 -10.77
N ILE A 31 2.15 6.78 -11.69
CA ILE A 31 2.89 7.86 -12.33
C ILE A 31 2.48 9.17 -11.69
N ARG A 32 3.46 9.96 -11.24
CA ARG A 32 3.26 11.34 -10.82
C ARG A 32 3.88 12.26 -11.87
N ASN A 33 3.05 13.08 -12.49
CA ASN A 33 3.52 14.15 -13.36
C ASN A 33 4.17 15.23 -12.49
N ILE A 34 5.37 15.67 -12.89
CA ILE A 34 6.15 16.68 -12.16
C ILE A 34 6.05 18.05 -12.85
N SER A 35 5.75 18.07 -14.15
CA SER A 35 5.70 19.28 -14.94
C SER A 35 4.34 20.02 -14.88
N TYR A 36 4.41 21.34 -14.67
CA TYR A 36 3.37 22.31 -15.02
C TYR A 36 3.79 22.97 -16.35
N GLY A 37 3.08 22.72 -17.45
CA GLY A 37 3.37 23.31 -18.77
C GLY A 37 3.68 22.30 -19.88
N TYR A 38 4.47 22.71 -20.89
CA TYR A 38 4.70 21.99 -22.16
C TYR A 38 5.64 20.76 -22.09
N GLY A 39 6.21 20.44 -20.93
CA GLY A 39 6.98 19.20 -20.73
C GLY A 39 6.12 18.06 -20.18
N ARG A 40 6.35 16.81 -20.61
CA ARG A 40 5.77 15.60 -19.98
C ARG A 40 6.83 14.89 -19.17
N GLU A 41 7.24 15.48 -18.05
CA GLU A 41 8.11 14.81 -17.10
C GLU A 41 7.27 14.09 -16.05
N PHE A 42 7.63 12.84 -15.80
CA PHE A 42 6.96 12.02 -14.81
C PHE A 42 7.96 11.24 -13.98
N THR A 43 7.56 10.91 -12.75
CA THR A 43 8.28 10.00 -11.88
C THR A 43 7.37 8.88 -11.42
N PHE A 44 7.97 7.73 -11.11
CA PHE A 44 7.26 6.62 -10.50
C PHE A 44 7.12 6.87 -9.00
N ILE A 45 5.89 6.68 -8.51
CA ILE A 45 5.59 6.69 -7.08
C ILE A 45 4.93 5.38 -6.68
N GLN A 46 5.20 4.96 -5.45
CA GLN A 46 4.50 3.82 -4.86
C GLN A 46 3.15 4.30 -4.33
N LYS A 47 2.07 3.63 -4.72
CA LYS A 47 0.72 3.86 -4.18
C LYS A 47 0.16 2.58 -3.60
N LEU A 48 -0.86 2.75 -2.76
CA LEU A 48 -1.67 1.66 -2.24
C LEU A 48 -3.12 1.87 -2.66
N LYS A 49 -3.85 0.76 -2.87
CA LYS A 49 -5.30 0.74 -3.06
C LYS A 49 -5.89 -0.46 -2.32
N VAL A 50 -7.16 -0.36 -1.97
CA VAL A 50 -7.94 -1.47 -1.43
C VAL A 50 -8.85 -2.00 -2.53
N PHE A 51 -8.82 -3.30 -2.77
CA PHE A 51 -9.79 -4.02 -3.59
C PHE A 51 -10.65 -4.91 -2.71
N ASP A 52 -11.78 -5.34 -3.27
CA ASP A 52 -12.72 -6.24 -2.60
C ASP A 52 -12.99 -7.46 -3.49
N GLY A 53 -12.82 -8.66 -2.94
CA GLY A 53 -13.18 -9.96 -3.54
C GLY A 53 -12.43 -10.38 -4.81
N LYS A 54 -11.89 -9.45 -5.59
CA LYS A 54 -11.15 -9.75 -6.81
C LYS A 54 -9.66 -9.84 -6.53
N LYS A 55 -9.13 -11.06 -6.65
CA LYS A 55 -7.68 -11.30 -6.64
C LYS A 55 -6.99 -10.42 -7.71
N PRO A 56 -5.87 -9.76 -7.36
CA PRO A 56 -5.07 -9.02 -8.33
C PRO A 56 -4.57 -9.91 -9.48
N ASN A 57 -4.29 -9.30 -10.63
CA ASN A 57 -3.88 -10.01 -11.84
C ASN A 57 -2.45 -10.61 -11.72
N LYS A 58 -1.97 -11.29 -12.78
CA LYS A 58 -0.69 -11.99 -12.82
C LYS A 58 0.56 -11.15 -12.53
N TYR A 59 0.46 -9.82 -12.59
CA TYR A 59 1.56 -8.89 -12.31
C TYR A 59 1.75 -8.61 -10.81
N PHE A 60 0.89 -9.17 -9.96
CA PHE A 60 0.98 -9.05 -8.51
C PHE A 60 1.38 -10.37 -7.86
N MET A 61 2.01 -10.25 -6.70
CA MET A 61 2.36 -11.38 -5.83
C MET A 61 1.81 -11.12 -4.43
N LYS A 62 1.24 -12.14 -3.80
CA LYS A 62 0.83 -12.08 -2.40
C LYS A 62 2.08 -11.97 -1.55
N TYR A 63 2.24 -10.84 -0.89
CA TYR A 63 3.43 -10.54 -0.12
C TYR A 63 3.21 -10.86 1.36
N ASP A 64 2.08 -10.47 1.95
CA ASP A 64 1.75 -10.79 3.35
C ASP A 64 0.25 -11.07 3.54
N ASP A 65 -0.09 -11.81 4.58
CA ASP A 65 -1.47 -12.11 5.01
C ASP A 65 -1.61 -12.35 6.52
N SER A 66 -0.53 -12.10 7.28
CA SER A 66 -0.44 -12.37 8.71
C SER A 66 -1.58 -11.73 9.53
N CYS A 67 -2.06 -10.56 9.10
CA CYS A 67 -3.10 -9.78 9.78
C CYS A 67 -4.54 -10.11 9.31
N GLY A 68 -4.72 -11.15 8.48
CA GLY A 68 -6.01 -11.57 7.92
C GLY A 68 -6.54 -10.68 6.78
N ILE A 69 -5.76 -9.68 6.35
CA ILE A 69 -6.04 -8.84 5.18
C ILE A 69 -4.89 -9.06 4.20
N PRO A 70 -5.12 -9.72 3.05
CA PRO A 70 -4.07 -9.99 2.09
C PRO A 70 -3.43 -8.71 1.55
N VAL A 71 -2.10 -8.66 1.57
CA VAL A 71 -1.28 -7.62 0.95
C VAL A 71 -0.63 -8.16 -0.31
N TRP A 72 -0.92 -7.52 -1.43
CA TRP A 72 -0.37 -7.82 -2.74
C TRP A 72 0.57 -6.71 -3.19
N ILE A 73 1.71 -7.09 -3.76
CA ILE A 73 2.68 -6.14 -4.31
C ILE A 73 2.89 -6.43 -5.79
N GLU A 74 2.92 -5.39 -6.60
CA GLU A 74 3.31 -5.49 -8.00
C GLU A 74 4.72 -6.07 -8.11
N LYS A 75 4.91 -7.09 -8.96
CA LYS A 75 6.20 -7.80 -9.10
C LYS A 75 7.38 -6.87 -9.42
N GLY A 76 7.15 -5.82 -10.21
CA GLY A 76 8.18 -4.82 -10.55
C GLY A 76 8.61 -3.91 -9.39
N LEU A 77 7.91 -3.96 -8.25
CA LEU A 77 8.28 -3.25 -7.02
C LEU A 77 9.06 -4.10 -6.03
N LEU A 78 9.08 -5.43 -6.19
CA LEU A 78 9.59 -6.33 -5.16
C LEU A 78 11.05 -6.03 -4.81
N SER A 79 11.93 -5.90 -5.81
CA SER A 79 13.35 -5.58 -5.60
C SER A 79 13.57 -4.24 -4.89
N HIS A 80 12.68 -3.26 -5.09
CA HIS A 80 12.75 -1.95 -4.45
C HIS A 80 12.29 -1.97 -2.99
N LEU A 81 11.53 -2.99 -2.59
CA LEU A 81 10.85 -3.11 -1.31
C LEU A 81 11.39 -4.23 -0.42
N GLU A 82 12.14 -5.18 -0.99
CA GLU A 82 12.63 -6.40 -0.31
C GLU A 82 13.32 -6.12 1.02
N ASN A 83 14.17 -5.07 1.07
CA ASN A 83 14.94 -4.69 2.25
C ASN A 83 14.42 -3.43 2.96
N LYS A 84 13.18 -2.99 2.65
CA LYS A 84 12.60 -1.79 3.26
C LYS A 84 11.41 -2.16 4.14
N PRO A 85 11.30 -1.57 5.34
CA PRO A 85 10.06 -1.65 6.09
C PRO A 85 8.95 -0.98 5.30
N ILE A 86 7.80 -1.64 5.26
CA ILE A 86 6.55 -1.18 4.67
C ILE A 86 5.57 -0.98 5.82
N LEU A 87 5.14 0.26 6.03
CA LEU A 87 4.17 0.60 7.05
C LEU A 87 2.88 1.09 6.38
N ILE A 88 1.76 0.45 6.72
CA ILE A 88 0.43 0.85 6.27
C ILE A 88 -0.33 1.40 7.48
N THR A 89 -0.67 2.69 7.43
CA THR A 89 -1.40 3.39 8.50
C THR A 89 -2.69 4.01 7.99
N LEU A 90 -3.51 4.51 8.92
CA LEU A 90 -4.67 5.33 8.58
C LEU A 90 -4.22 6.80 8.44
N LYS A 91 -4.62 7.46 7.36
CA LYS A 91 -4.43 8.91 7.17
C LYS A 91 -5.16 9.67 8.28
N LYS A 92 -4.44 10.60 8.91
CA LYS A 92 -5.00 11.60 9.82
C LYS A 92 -5.66 12.70 8.99
N GLY A 93 -6.92 13.04 9.25
CA GLY A 93 -7.66 14.12 8.55
C GLY A 93 -9.14 13.81 8.30
N LEU A 94 -9.86 14.73 7.65
CA LEU A 94 -11.30 14.62 7.36
C LEU A 94 -11.65 13.40 6.51
N LEU A 95 -10.83 13.08 5.50
CA LEU A 95 -11.03 11.91 4.64
C LEU A 95 -10.21 10.73 5.16
N LYS A 96 -10.88 9.77 5.79
CA LYS A 96 -10.26 8.52 6.23
C LYS A 96 -9.88 7.68 5.02
N GLY A 97 -8.62 7.28 4.97
CA GLY A 97 -8.08 6.40 3.95
C GLY A 97 -6.74 5.85 4.40
N LEU A 98 -6.21 4.86 3.69
CA LEU A 98 -4.92 4.27 4.05
C LEU A 98 -3.75 5.14 3.53
N LYS A 99 -2.63 5.09 4.25
CA LYS A 99 -1.34 5.70 3.90
C LYS A 99 -0.28 4.59 3.82
N LEU A 100 0.60 4.71 2.82
CA LEU A 100 1.75 3.84 2.62
C LEU A 100 3.00 4.64 2.96
N GLU A 101 3.82 4.09 3.83
CA GLU A 101 5.15 4.60 4.16
C GLU A 101 6.15 3.47 3.88
N THR A 102 7.29 3.82 3.26
CA THR A 102 8.36 2.87 2.95
C THR A 102 9.72 3.48 3.32
N GLY A 103 10.63 2.65 3.85
CA GLY A 103 12.03 3.05 4.13
C GLY A 103 12.37 3.44 5.58
N TYR A 104 13.62 3.86 5.80
CA TYR A 104 14.28 3.97 7.11
C TYR A 104 13.57 4.83 8.17
N LYS A 105 12.75 5.81 7.76
CA LYS A 105 12.02 6.69 8.70
C LYS A 105 10.97 5.96 9.55
N ILE A 106 10.60 4.72 9.19
CA ILE A 106 9.63 3.91 9.96
C ILE A 106 10.24 3.41 11.28
N LEU A 107 11.56 3.18 11.35
CA LEU A 107 12.23 2.67 12.54
C LEU A 107 12.39 3.72 13.64
N ALA A 108 12.24 5.01 13.32
CA ALA A 108 12.38 6.11 14.27
C ALA A 108 11.06 6.48 14.99
N THR A 109 9.96 5.79 14.69
CA THR A 109 8.62 6.12 15.21
C THR A 109 7.94 4.94 15.92
N GLN A 110 8.69 3.87 16.21
CA GLN A 110 8.24 2.77 17.08
C GLN A 110 8.61 3.04 18.53
#